data_AF-A0A7K2FL62-F1
#
_entry.id   AF-A0A7K2FL62-F1
#
_cell.length_a   1.000
_cell.length_b   1.000
_cell.length_c   1.000
_cell.angle_alpha   90.00
_cell.angle_beta   90.00
_cell.angle_gamma   90.00
#
_symmetry.space_group_name_H-M   'P 1'
#
loop_
_entity.id
_entity.type
_entity.pdbx_description
1 polymer ?
#
loop_
_entity_poly.entity_id
_entity_poly.type
_entity_poly.pdbx_seq_one_letter_code
_entity_poly.pdbx_strand_id
1 'polypeptide(L)'
;RAPVRIADAATVRLLRPGDRVDVIAAEERPTGGGAQVLARGARVTRLPEPLGEPEDGVSAGGALVVLAVPRATAARLVGANPSARLAVTLW
;
A
#
# COMPACT_ATOMS: atom_id res chain seq x y z
N ARG A 1 -6.62 10.95 5.36
CA ARG A 1 -6.58 9.50 5.10
C ARG A 1 -6.27 9.29 3.63
N ALA A 2 -5.61 8.19 3.26
CA ALA A 2 -5.22 7.89 1.89
C ALA A 2 -5.56 6.43 1.55
N PRO A 3 -6.45 6.17 0.57
CA PRO A 3 -6.60 4.83 -0.01
C PRO A 3 -5.43 4.56 -0.97
N VAL A 4 -4.65 3.53 -0.70
CA VAL A 4 -3.48 3.13 -1.51
C VAL A 4 -3.58 1.67 -1.88
N ARG A 5 -3.12 1.31 -3.08
CA ARG A 5 -3.00 -0.10 -3.50
C ARG A 5 -1.57 -0.53 -3.23
N ILE A 6 -1.41 -1.59 -2.43
CA ILE A 6 -0.13 -2.19 -2.10
C ILE A 6 0.08 -3.36 -3.03
N ALA A 7 1.19 -3.39 -3.75
CA ALA A 7 1.46 -4.31 -4.86
C ALA A 7 1.32 -5.79 -4.46
N ASP A 8 1.69 -6.14 -3.22
CA ASP A 8 1.55 -7.48 -2.68
C ASP A 8 0.35 -7.59 -1.72
N ALA A 9 -0.68 -8.30 -2.15
CA ALA A 9 -1.87 -8.57 -1.36
C ALA A 9 -1.62 -9.52 -0.18
N ALA A 10 -0.65 -10.44 -0.27
CA ALA A 10 -0.32 -11.36 0.81
C ALA A 10 0.25 -10.60 2.02
N THR A 11 1.13 -9.62 1.77
CA THR A 11 1.61 -8.70 2.80
C THR A 11 0.46 -7.96 3.50
N VAL A 12 -0.54 -7.50 2.75
CA VAL A 12 -1.70 -6.78 3.33
C VAL A 12 -2.52 -7.66 4.27
N ARG A 13 -2.61 -8.97 4.01
CA ARG A 13 -3.34 -9.92 4.87
C ARG A 13 -2.71 -10.11 6.25
N LEU A 14 -1.46 -9.71 6.43
CA LEU A 14 -0.76 -9.75 7.72
C LEU A 14 -1.08 -8.54 8.60
N LEU A 15 -1.58 -7.45 7.99
CA LEU A 15 -1.85 -6.20 8.69
C LEU A 15 -3.16 -6.24 9.46
N ARG A 16 -3.26 -5.38 10.46
CA ARG A 16 -4.47 -5.13 11.24
C ARG A 16 -4.76 -3.63 11.32
N PRO A 17 -6.04 -3.20 11.39
CA PRO A 17 -6.36 -1.83 11.75
C PRO A 17 -5.72 -1.47 13.10
N GLY A 18 -4.90 -0.42 13.12
CA GLY A 18 -4.09 -0.06 14.28
C GLY A 18 -2.58 -0.11 14.02
N ASP A 19 -2.13 -0.98 13.10
CA ASP A 19 -0.71 -1.15 12.80
C ASP A 19 -0.08 0.14 12.26
N ARG A 20 1.23 0.29 12.48
CA ARG A 20 2.04 1.34 11.89
C ARG A 20 2.91 0.76 10.80
N VAL A 21 2.93 1.43 9.66
CA VAL A 21 3.71 1.00 8.50
C VAL A 21 4.49 2.15 7.89
N ASP A 22 5.67 1.83 7.38
CA ASP A 22 6.36 2.67 6.40
C ASP A 22 5.85 2.28 5.00
N VAL A 23 5.63 3.28 4.15
CA VAL A 23 5.20 3.06 2.75
C VAL A 23 6.34 3.38 1.82
N ILE A 24 6.69 2.42 0.99
CA ILE A 24 7.83 2.47 0.07
C ILE A 24 7.29 2.42 -1.35
N ALA A 25 7.68 3.36 -2.19
CA ALA A 25 7.47 3.29 -3.62
C ALA A 25 8.71 2.74 -4.29
N ALA A 26 8.57 1.61 -4.98
CA ALA A 26 9.54 1.14 -5.94
C ALA A 26 9.12 1.65 -7.32
N GLU A 27 9.88 2.56 -7.90
CA GLU A 27 9.65 2.99 -9.28
C GLU A 27 10.05 1.84 -10.22
N GLU A 28 9.20 1.48 -11.18
CA GLU A 28 9.61 0.55 -12.23
C GLU A 28 10.19 1.36 -13.39
N ARG A 29 11.52 1.54 -13.38
CA ARG A 29 12.25 2.13 -14.51
C ARG A 29 13.07 1.06 -15.24
N PRO A 30 13.17 1.11 -16.58
CA PRO A 30 13.94 0.15 -17.39
C PRO A 30 15.41 0.02 -16.98
N THR A 31 15.99 1.06 -16.37
CA THR A 31 17.39 1.12 -15.96
C THR A 31 17.60 0.81 -14.46
N GLY A 32 16.59 0.26 -13.79
CA GLY A 32 16.58 0.06 -12.34
C GLY A 32 16.03 1.30 -11.63
N GLY A 33 14.83 1.19 -11.07
CA GLY A 33 14.23 2.28 -10.29
C GLY A 33 14.65 2.24 -8.83
N GLY A 34 14.69 3.43 -8.22
CA GLY A 34 15.01 3.57 -6.80
C GLY A 34 13.80 3.22 -5.92
N ALA A 35 14.08 2.87 -4.67
CA ALA A 35 13.07 2.79 -3.62
C ALA A 35 13.03 4.11 -2.85
N GLN A 36 11.84 4.72 -2.74
CA GLN A 36 11.64 5.93 -1.95
C GLN A 36 10.59 5.71 -0.86
N VAL A 37 10.93 6.05 0.37
CA VAL A 37 9.96 6.07 1.48
C VAL A 37 9.04 7.29 1.31
N LEU A 38 7.76 7.05 1.09
CA LEU A 38 6.74 8.09 0.90
C LEU A 38 6.07 8.51 2.21
N ALA A 39 6.00 7.59 3.17
CA ALA A 39 5.44 7.83 4.50
C ALA A 39 6.15 6.96 5.53
N ARG A 40 6.34 7.49 6.74
CA ARG A 40 6.85 6.73 7.89
C ARG A 40 5.81 6.64 8.99
N GLY A 41 5.69 5.48 9.64
CA GLY A 41 4.82 5.24 10.79
C GLY A 41 3.33 5.55 10.54
N ALA A 42 2.87 5.40 9.30
CA ALA A 42 1.49 5.65 8.90
C ALA A 42 0.57 4.61 9.54
N ARG A 43 -0.54 5.04 10.14
CA ARG A 43 -1.45 4.12 10.83
C ARG A 43 -2.44 3.49 9.85
N VAL A 44 -2.54 2.17 9.85
CA VAL A 44 -3.57 1.43 9.11
C VAL A 44 -4.93 1.68 9.75
N THR A 45 -5.88 2.19 8.98
CA THR A 45 -7.24 2.50 9.46
C THR A 45 -8.31 1.57 8.92
N ARG A 46 -8.12 1.02 7.72
CA ARG A 46 -9.03 0.06 7.12
C ARG A 46 -8.27 -0.83 6.14
N LEU A 47 -8.67 -2.09 6.12
CA LEU A 47 -8.29 -3.09 5.14
C LEU A 47 -9.56 -3.53 4.39
N PRO A 48 -9.46 -3.99 3.14
CA PRO A 48 -10.57 -4.60 2.43
C PRO A 48 -11.07 -5.77 3.24
N GLU A 49 -12.39 -5.87 3.38
CA GLU A 49 -13.01 -7.06 3.94
C GLU A 49 -12.71 -8.23 3.01
N PRO A 50 -12.34 -9.41 3.53
CA PRO A 50 -12.25 -10.59 2.69
C PRO A 50 -13.65 -10.86 2.14
N LEU A 51 -13.86 -10.54 0.86
CA LEU A 51 -15.01 -11.04 0.12
C LEU A 51 -14.92 -12.57 0.22
N GLY A 52 -15.97 -13.21 0.74
CA GLY A 52 -16.03 -14.66 0.90
C GLY A 52 -15.60 -15.36 -0.38
N GLU A 53 -14.85 -16.46 -0.21
CA GLU A 53 -14.19 -17.34 -1.19
C GLU A 53 -13.70 -16.67 -2.49
N PRO A 54 -12.39 -16.70 -2.80
CA PRO A 54 -11.91 -16.20 -4.07
C PRO A 54 -12.55 -17.02 -5.18
N GLU A 55 -13.50 -16.43 -5.92
CA GLU A 55 -13.86 -16.88 -7.27
C GLU A 55 -12.53 -17.10 -8.00
N ASP A 56 -12.30 -18.32 -8.48
CA ASP A 56 -11.08 -18.81 -9.12
C ASP A 56 -10.31 -17.70 -9.84
N GLY A 57 -9.31 -17.16 -9.15
CA GLY A 57 -8.71 -15.91 -9.56
C GLY A 57 -7.92 -15.32 -8.42
N VAL A 58 -6.70 -15.83 -8.23
CA VAL A 58 -5.62 -15.03 -7.63
C VAL A 58 -5.74 -13.66 -8.25
N SER A 59 -6.22 -12.66 -7.49
CA SER A 59 -6.17 -11.29 -7.96
C SER A 59 -4.69 -11.00 -8.07
N ALA A 60 -4.13 -11.14 -9.27
CA ALA A 60 -2.73 -10.89 -9.58
C ALA A 60 -2.36 -9.40 -9.38
N GLY A 61 -3.29 -8.60 -8.86
CA GLY A 61 -3.14 -7.22 -8.47
C GLY A 61 -3.14 -7.05 -6.95
N GLY A 62 -2.32 -6.10 -6.49
CA GLY A 62 -2.18 -5.71 -5.10
C GLY A 62 -3.48 -5.36 -4.36
N ALA A 63 -3.46 -5.30 -3.03
CA ALA A 63 -4.64 -5.03 -2.19
C ALA A 63 -4.76 -3.55 -1.77
N LEU A 64 -6.01 -3.09 -1.55
CA LEU A 64 -6.26 -1.75 -1.04
C LEU A 64 -5.90 -1.65 0.46
N VAL A 65 -5.41 -0.51 0.92
CA VAL A 65 -5.24 -0.18 2.34
C VAL A 65 -5.59 1.28 2.54
N VAL A 66 -6.27 1.63 3.65
CA VAL A 66 -6.51 3.02 4.00
C VAL A 66 -5.62 3.44 5.16
N LEU A 67 -4.77 4.44 4.92
CA LEU A 67 -3.80 4.95 5.88
C LEU A 67 -4.23 6.30 6.47
N ALA A 68 -4.03 6.48 7.78
CA ALA A 68 -4.06 7.78 8.43
C ALA A 68 -2.69 8.44 8.29
N VAL A 69 -2.68 9.54 7.53
CA VAL A 69 -1.50 10.36 7.22
C VAL A 69 -1.93 11.83 7.07
N PRO A 70 -1.00 12.79 7.21
CA PRO A 70 -1.25 14.20 6.88
C PRO A 70 -1.75 14.38 5.43
N ARG A 71 -2.52 15.44 5.16
CA ARG A 71 -3.16 15.69 3.86
C ARG A 71 -2.16 15.81 2.70
N ALA A 72 -0.99 16.39 2.95
CA ALA A 72 0.09 16.48 1.97
C ALA A 72 0.67 15.09 1.62
N THR A 73 0.93 14.25 2.62
CA THR A 73 1.37 12.86 2.43
C THR A 73 0.32 12.02 1.70
N ALA A 74 -0.96 12.22 2.01
CA ALA A 74 -2.04 11.55 1.30
C ALA A 74 -2.02 11.85 -0.21
N ALA A 75 -1.83 13.12 -0.58
CA ALA A 75 -1.71 13.51 -1.99
C ALA A 75 -0.52 12.83 -2.68
N ARG A 76 0.64 12.80 -2.01
CA ARG A 76 1.85 12.13 -2.53
C ARG A 76 1.65 10.64 -2.73
N LEU A 77 1.06 9.96 -1.74
CA LEU A 77 0.79 8.52 -1.81
C LEU A 77 -0.18 8.16 -2.94
N VAL A 78 -1.30 8.89 -3.05
CA VAL A 78 -2.30 8.65 -4.08
C VAL A 78 -1.74 8.97 -5.47
N GLY A 79 -0.95 10.04 -5.60
CA GLY A 79 -0.32 10.42 -6.86
C GLY A 79 0.77 9.46 -7.34
N ALA A 80 1.48 8.78 -6.43
CA ALA A 80 2.53 7.83 -6.79
C ALA A 80 1.98 6.46 -7.24
N ASN A 81 0.80 6.07 -6.75
CA ASN A 81 0.23 4.73 -6.94
C ASN A 81 0.07 4.29 -8.42
N PRO A 82 -0.30 5.16 -9.38
CA PRO A 82 -0.37 4.77 -10.81
C PRO A 82 0.99 4.54 -11.47
N SER A 83 2.08 5.04 -10.88
CA SER A 83 3.40 5.09 -11.52
C SER A 83 4.47 4.30 -10.77
N ALA A 84 4.16 3.80 -9.58
CA ALA A 84 5.10 3.05 -8.74
C ALA A 84 4.41 1.87 -8.05
N ARG A 85 5.18 0.79 -7.86
CA ARG A 85 4.73 -0.33 -7.02
C ARG A 85 4.92 0.05 -5.56
N LEU A 86 3.81 0.19 -4.83
CA LEU A 86 3.84 0.50 -3.42
C LEU A 86 3.97 -0.77 -2.59
N ALA A 87 4.91 -0.77 -1.64
CA ALA A 87 5.11 -1.80 -0.63
C ALA A 87 5.00 -1.18 0.76
N VAL A 88 4.84 -2.03 1.78
CA VAL A 88 4.78 -1.62 3.18
C VAL A 88 5.73 -2.46 4.02
N THR A 89 6.30 -1.85 5.05
CA THR A 89 7.03 -2.56 6.11
C THR A 89 6.41 -2.20 7.45
N LEU A 90 6.44 -3.14 8.40
CA LEU A 90 6.07 -2.81 9.78
C LEU A 90 7.08 -1.81 10.34
N TRP A 91 6.57 -0.84 11.10
CA TRP A 91 7.35 0.21 11.77
C TRP A 91 7.87 -0.25 13.12
#